data_AF-A0A7Z2VS85-F1
#
_entry.id   AF-A0A7Z2VS85-F1
#
_cell.length_a   1.000
_cell.length_b   1.000
_cell.length_c   1.000
_cell.angle_alpha   90.00
_cell.angle_beta   90.00
_cell.angle_gamma   90.00
#
_symmetry.space_group_name_H-M   'P 1'
#
loop_
_entity.id
_entity.type
_entity.pdbx_description
1 polymer ?
#
loop_
_entity_poly.entity_id
_entity_poly.type
_entity_poly.pdbx_seq_one_letter_code
_entity_poly.pdbx_strand_id
1 'polypeptide(L)'
;MLKQVEQPSLMDIDADQLKELYGIDTKILAEFSAKMPMMNVKTNEIAIFKVKNAKDIAAVKKGIKKRAEAVQKSFEQYLPDQYENAKNYKVATKGNYVLFVISESADDLEKAFQAAFDKK
;
A
#
# COMPACT_ATOMS: atom_id res chain seq x y z
N MET A 1 -1.66 1.58 -16.82
CA MET A 1 -2.71 0.55 -16.67
C MET A 1 -3.49 0.69 -15.34
N LEU A 2 -3.64 1.90 -14.77
CA LEU A 2 -4.43 2.15 -13.55
C LEU A 2 -5.59 3.15 -13.78
N LYS A 3 -5.93 3.46 -15.04
CA LYS A 3 -6.99 4.43 -15.40
C LYS A 3 -8.43 3.94 -15.12
N GLN A 4 -8.62 2.72 -14.63
CA GLN A 4 -9.94 2.09 -14.50
C GLN A 4 -10.54 2.14 -13.09
N VAL A 5 -9.79 2.59 -12.09
CA VAL A 5 -10.28 2.66 -10.71
C VAL A 5 -10.17 4.10 -10.22
N GLU A 6 -11.30 4.72 -9.94
CA GLU A 6 -11.36 6.07 -9.39
C GLU A 6 -10.75 6.05 -7.98
N GLN A 7 -9.82 6.98 -7.73
CA GLN A 7 -9.17 7.15 -6.43
C GLN A 7 -9.31 8.62 -6.02
N PRO A 8 -9.46 8.92 -4.72
CA PRO A 8 -9.31 10.29 -4.25
C PRO A 8 -7.90 10.80 -4.59
N SER A 9 -7.71 12.12 -4.62
CA SER A 9 -6.40 12.72 -4.86
C SER A 9 -5.36 12.14 -3.91
N LEU A 10 -4.29 11.58 -4.49
CA LEU A 10 -3.17 11.00 -3.75
C LEU A 10 -1.92 11.86 -3.89
N MET A 11 -1.05 11.80 -2.90
CA MET A 11 0.28 12.40 -2.92
C MET A 11 1.35 11.32 -2.76
N ASP A 12 2.52 11.55 -3.35
CA ASP A 12 3.65 10.63 -3.24
C ASP A 12 4.22 10.59 -1.81
N ILE A 13 4.64 9.40 -1.39
CA ILE A 13 5.43 9.16 -0.19
C ILE A 13 6.89 9.04 -0.64
N ASP A 14 7.75 9.94 -0.15
CA ASP A 14 9.19 9.86 -0.41
C ASP A 14 9.90 8.80 0.48
N ALA A 15 11.22 8.67 0.31
CA ALA A 15 12.01 7.67 1.02
C ALA A 15 12.04 7.87 2.55
N ASP A 16 12.06 9.13 3.00
CA ASP A 16 12.13 9.45 4.43
C ASP A 16 10.79 9.20 5.08
N GLN A 17 9.70 9.62 4.43
CA GLN A 17 8.33 9.34 4.83
C GLN A 17 8.05 7.84 4.83
N LEU A 18 8.54 7.07 3.85
CA LEU A 18 8.36 5.62 3.84
C LEU A 18 8.99 4.98 5.09
N LYS A 19 10.20 5.42 5.44
CA LYS A 19 10.90 4.93 6.64
C LYS A 19 10.14 5.32 7.91
N GLU A 20 9.63 6.53 8.00
CA GLU A 20 8.87 7.00 9.16
C GLU A 20 7.54 6.26 9.32
N LEU A 21 6.73 6.23 8.26
CA LEU A 21 5.36 5.73 8.27
C LEU A 21 5.31 4.19 8.30
N TYR A 22 6.17 3.51 7.55
CA TYR A 22 6.15 2.03 7.44
C TYR A 22 7.25 1.38 8.28
N GLY A 23 8.34 2.08 8.58
CA GLY A 23 9.54 1.46 9.16
C GLY A 23 10.32 0.59 8.18
N ILE A 24 10.12 0.78 6.86
CA ILE A 24 10.83 0.02 5.82
C ILE A 24 12.12 0.76 5.46
N ASP A 25 13.26 0.07 5.54
CA ASP A 25 14.54 0.59 5.06
C ASP A 25 14.61 0.48 3.53
N THR A 26 14.69 1.62 2.82
CA THR A 26 14.77 1.67 1.35
C THR A 26 16.01 0.96 0.81
N LYS A 27 17.04 0.70 1.61
CA LYS A 27 18.23 -0.05 1.19
C LYS A 27 17.92 -1.48 0.75
N ILE A 28 16.85 -2.10 1.27
CA ILE A 28 16.43 -3.46 0.88
C ILE A 28 15.60 -3.46 -0.42
N LEU A 29 15.16 -2.28 -0.87
CA LEU A 29 14.31 -2.10 -2.04
C LEU A 29 15.15 -1.79 -3.27
N ALA A 30 14.82 -2.43 -4.38
CA ALA A 30 15.33 -2.06 -5.70
C ALA A 30 14.58 -0.84 -6.24
N GLU A 31 13.27 -0.76 -5.98
CA GLU A 31 12.39 0.31 -6.40
C GLU A 31 11.14 0.32 -5.51
N PHE A 32 10.50 1.49 -5.36
CA PHE A 32 9.17 1.58 -4.78
C PHE A 32 8.39 2.75 -5.38
N SER A 33 7.07 2.64 -5.31
CA SER A 33 6.14 3.75 -5.50
C SER A 33 5.08 3.62 -4.42
N ALA A 34 4.91 4.65 -3.61
CA ALA A 34 3.93 4.68 -2.54
C ALA A 34 3.20 6.02 -2.58
N LYS A 35 1.88 5.97 -2.45
CA LYS A 35 1.00 7.13 -2.54
C LYS A 35 -0.04 7.06 -1.44
N MET A 36 -0.15 8.13 -0.67
CA MET A 36 -1.10 8.29 0.44
C MET A 36 -2.18 9.33 0.10
N PRO A 37 -3.28 9.40 0.85
CA PRO A 37 -4.36 10.31 0.52
C PRO A 37 -3.94 11.75 0.81
N MET A 38 -4.26 12.67 -0.11
CA MET A 38 -4.00 14.10 0.08
C MET A 38 -4.92 14.70 1.16
N MET A 39 -6.15 14.18 1.26
CA MET A 39 -7.13 14.58 2.26
C MET A 39 -6.99 13.70 3.51
N ASN A 40 -6.80 14.32 4.68
CA ASN A 40 -6.66 13.62 5.97
C ASN A 40 -7.93 12.89 6.44
N VAL A 41 -9.07 13.07 5.75
CA VAL A 41 -10.34 12.36 5.98
C VAL A 41 -10.51 11.13 5.09
N LYS A 42 -9.47 10.74 4.35
CA LYS A 42 -9.48 9.54 3.49
C LYS A 42 -8.39 8.57 3.92
N THR A 43 -8.64 7.28 3.72
CA THR A 43 -7.69 6.20 4.04
C THR A 43 -7.02 5.57 2.82
N ASN A 44 -7.44 5.94 1.60
CA ASN A 44 -6.92 5.35 0.37
C ASN A 44 -5.41 5.51 0.26
N GLU A 45 -4.71 4.39 0.11
CA GLU A 45 -3.26 4.33 0.03
C GLU A 45 -2.88 3.19 -0.90
N ILE A 46 -1.91 3.41 -1.79
CA ILE A 46 -1.44 2.40 -2.73
C ILE A 46 0.08 2.43 -2.71
N ALA A 47 0.70 1.27 -2.44
CA ALA A 47 2.14 1.13 -2.49
C ALA A 47 2.57 -0.17 -3.17
N ILE A 48 3.59 -0.08 -4.01
CA ILE A 48 4.25 -1.22 -4.65
C ILE A 48 5.73 -1.15 -4.31
N PHE A 49 6.24 -2.26 -3.81
CA PHE A 49 7.63 -2.43 -3.41
C PHE A 49 8.26 -3.52 -4.25
N LYS A 50 9.43 -3.26 -4.83
CA LYS A 50 10.28 -4.28 -5.44
C LYS A 50 11.49 -4.51 -4.56
N VAL A 51 11.60 -5.67 -3.93
CA VAL A 51 12.77 -6.00 -3.10
C VAL A 51 13.97 -6.39 -3.96
N LYS A 52 15.18 -6.11 -3.46
CA LYS A 52 16.43 -6.60 -4.09
C LYS A 52 16.52 -8.12 -3.98
N ASN A 53 16.19 -8.67 -2.81
CA ASN A 53 16.24 -10.10 -2.53
C ASN A 53 14.90 -10.59 -2.01
N ALA A 54 14.42 -11.74 -2.49
CA ALA A 54 13.14 -12.32 -2.08
C ALA A 54 13.04 -12.56 -0.55
N LYS A 55 14.16 -12.76 0.15
CA LYS A 55 14.19 -12.89 1.61
C LYS A 55 13.67 -11.65 2.35
N ASP A 56 13.75 -10.47 1.73
CA ASP A 56 13.38 -9.19 2.34
C ASP A 56 11.86 -8.91 2.24
N ILE A 57 11.10 -9.76 1.52
CA ILE A 57 9.64 -9.65 1.39
C ILE A 57 8.97 -9.66 2.77
N ALA A 58 9.45 -10.49 3.70
CA ALA A 58 8.87 -10.57 5.05
C ALA A 58 9.02 -9.25 5.83
N ALA A 59 10.14 -8.56 5.67
CA ALA A 59 10.37 -7.27 6.29
C ALA A 59 9.42 -6.19 5.72
N VAL A 60 9.22 -6.18 4.40
CA VAL A 60 8.27 -5.29 3.73
C VAL A 60 6.84 -5.55 4.21
N LYS A 61 6.39 -6.81 4.24
CA LYS A 61 5.05 -7.16 4.75
C LYS A 61 4.83 -6.74 6.20
N LYS A 62 5.86 -6.84 7.05
CA LYS A 62 5.80 -6.37 8.44
C LYS A 62 5.61 -4.85 8.49
N GLY A 63 6.33 -4.09 7.68
CA GLY A 63 6.16 -2.63 7.60
C GLY A 63 4.78 -2.22 7.08
N ILE A 64 4.28 -2.92 6.06
CA ILE A 64 2.91 -2.72 5.55
C ILE A 64 1.87 -2.98 6.65
N LYS A 65 1.99 -4.08 7.40
CA LYS A 65 1.06 -4.40 8.49
C LYS A 65 1.06 -3.30 9.55
N LYS A 66 2.25 -2.82 9.96
CA LYS A 66 2.38 -1.69 10.89
C LYS A 66 1.68 -0.43 10.36
N ARG A 67 1.87 -0.11 9.07
CA ARG A 67 1.20 1.04 8.44
C ARG A 67 -0.32 0.89 8.45
N ALA A 68 -0.84 -0.26 8.03
CA ALA A 68 -2.27 -0.54 8.01
C ALA A 68 -2.90 -0.41 9.41
N GLU A 69 -2.26 -0.98 10.44
CA GLU A 69 -2.69 -0.85 11.83
C GLU A 69 -2.69 0.61 12.32
N ALA A 70 -1.67 1.39 11.93
CA ALA A 70 -1.59 2.80 12.27
C ALA A 70 -2.73 3.60 11.62
N VAL A 71 -3.02 3.36 10.33
CA VAL A 71 -4.14 3.98 9.63
C VAL A 71 -5.47 3.59 10.29
N GLN A 72 -5.70 2.30 10.54
CA GLN A 72 -6.91 1.83 11.23
C GLN A 72 -7.11 2.54 12.58
N LYS A 73 -6.06 2.60 13.41
CA LYS A 73 -6.12 3.27 14.71
C LYS A 73 -6.46 4.76 14.62
N SER A 74 -5.99 5.46 13.58
CA SER A 74 -6.31 6.87 13.36
C SER A 74 -7.79 7.13 13.05
N PHE A 75 -8.52 6.12 12.55
CA PHE A 75 -9.92 6.26 12.14
C PHE A 75 -10.91 5.52 13.04
N GLU A 76 -10.45 4.60 13.90
CA GLU A 76 -11.27 3.74 14.78
C GLU A 76 -12.34 4.51 15.59
N GLN A 77 -12.01 5.72 16.05
CA GLN A 77 -12.91 6.57 16.84
C GLN A 77 -13.37 7.84 16.11
N TYR A 78 -13.02 8.02 14.84
CA TYR A 78 -13.25 9.27 14.10
C TYR A 78 -14.28 9.12 12.97
N LEU A 79 -13.99 8.28 11.97
CA LEU A 79 -14.84 8.06 10.81
C LEU A 79 -15.00 6.54 10.59
N PRO A 80 -16.13 5.94 11.02
CA PRO A 80 -16.34 4.50 10.94
C PRO A 80 -16.23 3.94 9.51
N ASP A 81 -16.73 4.65 8.51
CA ASP A 81 -16.63 4.26 7.10
C ASP A 81 -15.17 4.13 6.63
N GLN A 82 -14.34 5.09 7.02
CA GLN A 82 -12.91 5.09 6.69
C GLN A 82 -12.14 4.02 7.49
N TYR A 83 -12.55 3.74 8.73
CA TYR A 83 -12.02 2.64 9.52
C TYR A 83 -12.32 1.29 8.85
N GLU A 84 -13.57 1.04 8.43
CA GLU A 84 -13.95 -0.16 7.70
C GLU A 84 -13.15 -0.31 6.40
N ASN A 85 -12.97 0.78 5.63
CA ASN A 85 -12.13 0.77 4.44
C ASN A 85 -10.67 0.40 4.75
N ALA A 86 -10.09 0.95 5.83
CA ALA A 86 -8.72 0.64 6.25
C ALA A 86 -8.54 -0.81 6.73
N LYS A 87 -9.59 -1.46 7.26
CA LYS A 87 -9.57 -2.89 7.60
C LYS A 87 -9.59 -3.79 6.36
N ASN A 88 -10.19 -3.33 5.26
CA ASN A 88 -10.25 -4.07 3.99
C ASN A 88 -8.94 -3.98 3.16
N TYR A 89 -7.83 -3.61 3.78
CA TYR A 89 -6.56 -3.52 3.08
C TYR A 89 -6.14 -4.87 2.47
N LYS A 90 -5.46 -4.83 1.33
CA LYS A 90 -4.92 -6.02 0.66
C LYS A 90 -3.41 -5.96 0.58
N VAL A 91 -2.79 -7.14 0.69
CA VAL A 91 -1.35 -7.32 0.51
C VAL A 91 -1.13 -8.49 -0.43
N ALA A 92 -0.59 -8.20 -1.60
CA ALA A 92 -0.29 -9.22 -2.61
C ALA A 92 1.21 -9.36 -2.82
N THR A 93 1.65 -10.50 -3.33
CA THR A 93 3.07 -10.73 -3.67
C THR A 93 3.18 -11.47 -4.99
N LYS A 94 4.07 -11.01 -5.86
CA LYS A 94 4.38 -11.66 -7.14
C LYS A 94 5.89 -11.54 -7.41
N GLY A 95 6.61 -12.65 -7.33
CA GLY A 95 8.07 -12.64 -7.39
C GLY A 95 8.66 -11.73 -6.29
N ASN A 96 9.50 -10.78 -6.69
CA ASN A 96 10.09 -9.79 -5.78
C ASN A 96 9.21 -8.55 -5.53
N TYR A 97 7.97 -8.54 -6.02
CA TYR A 97 7.05 -7.42 -5.86
C TYR A 97 6.07 -7.67 -4.72
N VAL A 98 5.81 -6.65 -3.92
CA VAL A 98 4.79 -6.63 -2.86
C VAL A 98 3.88 -5.44 -3.08
N LEU A 99 2.57 -5.69 -3.14
CA LEU A 99 1.53 -4.68 -3.19
C LEU A 99 0.99 -4.44 -1.78
N PHE A 100 0.68 -3.19 -1.47
CA PHE A 100 -0.21 -2.77 -0.40
C PHE A 100 -1.27 -1.85 -0.98
N VAL A 101 -2.53 -2.07 -0.60
CA VAL A 101 -3.63 -1.19 -0.99
C VAL A 101 -4.67 -1.08 0.10
N ILE A 102 -5.09 0.16 0.39
CA ILE A 102 -6.34 0.51 1.06
C ILE A 102 -7.19 1.23 0.02
N SER A 103 -8.37 0.70 -0.28
CA SER A 103 -9.31 1.30 -1.22
C SER A 103 -10.65 0.56 -1.16
N GLU A 104 -11.73 1.27 -1.47
CA GLU A 104 -13.04 0.67 -1.71
C GLU A 104 -12.99 -0.35 -2.85
N SER A 105 -12.03 -0.21 -3.78
CA SER A 105 -11.79 -1.13 -4.90
C SER A 105 -10.52 -1.97 -4.72
N ALA A 106 -10.15 -2.30 -3.48
CA ALA A 106 -8.90 -3.02 -3.18
C ALA A 106 -8.77 -4.36 -3.92
N ASP A 107 -9.87 -5.11 -4.06
CA ASP A 107 -9.88 -6.41 -4.78
C ASP A 107 -9.57 -6.24 -6.28
N ASP A 108 -10.10 -5.20 -6.92
CA ASP A 108 -9.87 -4.96 -8.34
C ASP A 108 -8.44 -4.48 -8.60
N LEU A 109 -7.88 -3.70 -7.68
CA LEU A 109 -6.47 -3.28 -7.73
C LEU A 109 -5.52 -4.45 -7.50
N GLU A 110 -5.83 -5.35 -6.57
CA GLU A 110 -5.08 -6.59 -6.38
C GLU A 110 -5.12 -7.47 -7.63
N LYS A 111 -6.29 -7.67 -8.24
CA LYS A 111 -6.42 -8.41 -9.51
C LYS A 111 -5.62 -7.75 -10.63
N ALA A 112 -5.71 -6.42 -10.77
CA ALA A 112 -4.98 -5.67 -11.78
C ALA A 112 -3.45 -5.82 -11.59
N PHE A 113 -2.98 -5.78 -10.34
CA PHE A 113 -1.59 -6.06 -10.01
C PHE A 113 -1.17 -7.46 -10.44
N GLN A 114 -1.94 -8.50 -10.07
CA GLN A 114 -1.61 -9.88 -10.44
C GLN A 114 -1.58 -10.06 -11.98
N ALA A 115 -2.61 -9.57 -12.67
CA ALA A 115 -2.74 -9.68 -14.12
C ALA A 115 -1.61 -8.95 -14.88
N ALA A 116 -1.05 -7.87 -14.32
CA ALA A 116 0.08 -7.17 -14.93
C ALA A 116 1.34 -8.04 -15.08
N PHE A 117 1.48 -9.10 -14.28
CA PHE A 117 2.59 -10.07 -14.39
C PHE A 117 2.25 -11.31 -15.22
N ASP A 118 0.97 -11.56 -15.46
CA ASP A 118 0.50 -12.71 -16.23
C ASP A 118 0.42 -12.41 -17.74
N LYS A 119 0.38 -11.14 -18.15
CA LYS A 119 0.43 -10.69 -19.55
C LYS A 119 1.84 -10.77 -20.18
N LYS A 120 2.57 -11.85 -19.94
CA LYS A 120 3.82 -12.14 -20.67
C LYS A 120 3.54 -12.64 -22.08
#